data_AF-A0A842TV22-F1
#
_entry.id   AF-A0A842TV22-F1
#
_cell.length_a   1.000
_cell.length_b   1.000
_cell.length_c   1.000
_cell.angle_alpha   90.00
_cell.angle_beta   90.00
_cell.angle_gamma   90.00
#
_symmetry.space_group_name_H-M   'P 1'
#
loop_
_entity.id
_entity.type
_entity.pdbx_description
1 polymer ?
#
loop_
_entity_poly.entity_id
_entity_poly.type
_entity_poly.pdbx_seq_one_letter_code
_entity_poly.pdbx_strand_id
1 'polypeptide(L)'
;MFKFLKKKLGNWAKKVSSKKEEEVEQKQKQEKEEKAVEKIKKEAVKKSKKKKVKKKASSKKEKPSPKEKKKPKEKDKKAEVEKKTKPKEPIEPGKKGFFKKIKDKIQKVKITEEDFEIYSEELEMLLLENNVALKVAEKIIKELKERIVGKELLKKEVEFEIKDAFKEIIKEILIEPFNLIEKIKEKSQKEKEPYVVLFCGVNGTGKTTTIAKIAQELKNQNLSCVFAAADTFRAASIEQIKKHGEKLNVKVIAHDYGSDPAAVAYDAIEYAKNNNINAVLIDTAGRMH
;
A
#
# COMPACT_ATOMS: atom_id res chain seq x y z
N MET A 1 1.41 18.27 7.05
CA MET A 1 2.29 17.10 6.90
C MET A 1 1.61 15.97 6.11
N PHE A 2 0.64 15.21 6.65
CA PHE A 2 -0.01 14.09 5.92
C PHE A 2 -0.73 14.45 4.61
N LYS A 3 -1.36 15.63 4.51
CA LYS A 3 -1.97 16.11 3.24
C LYS A 3 -0.92 16.31 2.13
N PHE A 4 0.30 16.68 2.50
CA PHE A 4 1.40 16.91 1.57
C PHE A 4 2.00 15.58 1.08
N LEU A 5 2.24 14.63 1.99
CA LEU A 5 2.65 13.26 1.67
C LEU A 5 1.64 12.58 0.74
N LYS A 6 0.34 12.65 1.07
CA LYS A 6 -0.74 12.09 0.24
C LYS A 6 -0.80 12.74 -1.16
N LYS A 7 -0.52 14.04 -1.26
CA LYS A 7 -0.46 14.77 -2.54
C LYS A 7 0.76 14.36 -3.35
N LYS A 8 1.95 14.27 -2.74
CA LYS A 8 3.19 13.84 -3.42
C LYS A 8 3.09 12.36 -3.86
N LEU A 9 2.58 11.46 -3.01
CA LEU A 9 2.29 10.06 -3.38
C LEU A 9 1.29 9.95 -4.54
N GLY A 10 0.22 10.75 -4.53
CA GLY A 10 -0.72 10.81 -5.65
C GLY A 10 -0.08 11.33 -6.93
N ASN A 11 0.76 12.36 -6.84
CA ASN A 11 1.50 12.89 -7.98
C ASN A 11 2.51 11.88 -8.53
N TRP A 12 3.21 11.19 -7.64
CA TRP A 12 4.15 10.12 -7.96
C TRP A 12 3.43 8.96 -8.66
N ALA A 13 2.32 8.47 -8.11
CA ALA A 13 1.52 7.41 -8.72
C ALA A 13 0.96 7.84 -10.09
N LYS A 14 0.58 9.11 -10.23
CA LYS A 14 0.19 9.70 -11.52
C LYS A 14 1.35 9.77 -12.52
N LYS A 15 2.57 10.11 -12.09
CA LYS A 15 3.78 10.11 -12.95
C LYS A 15 4.09 8.69 -13.46
N VAL A 16 4.03 7.69 -12.58
CA VAL A 16 4.18 6.27 -12.95
C VAL A 16 3.12 5.87 -13.96
N SER A 17 1.86 6.24 -13.70
CA SER A 17 0.74 5.95 -14.61
C SER A 17 0.90 6.64 -15.96
N SER A 18 1.24 7.94 -16.00
CA SER A 18 1.36 8.74 -17.22
C SER A 18 2.48 8.25 -18.12
N LYS A 19 3.65 7.94 -17.55
CA LYS A 19 4.79 7.37 -18.29
C LYS A 19 4.41 6.05 -18.96
N LYS A 20 3.60 5.24 -18.27
CA LYS A 20 3.07 4.00 -18.83
C LYS A 20 2.08 4.22 -19.97
N GLU A 21 1.28 5.30 -19.92
CA GLU A 21 0.37 5.63 -21.02
C GLU A 21 1.15 5.93 -22.29
N GLU A 22 2.22 6.71 -22.18
CA GLU A 22 3.10 7.07 -23.30
C GLU A 22 3.78 5.83 -23.89
N GLU A 23 4.33 4.94 -23.06
CA GLU A 23 4.96 3.69 -23.54
C GLU A 23 3.97 2.75 -24.24
N VAL A 24 2.76 2.62 -23.70
CA VAL A 24 1.70 1.80 -24.31
C VAL A 24 1.26 2.40 -25.65
N GLU A 25 1.13 3.72 -25.73
CA GLU A 25 0.73 4.40 -26.96
C GLU A 25 1.82 4.32 -28.04
N GLN A 26 3.09 4.41 -27.64
CA GLN A 26 4.24 4.18 -28.53
C GLN A 26 4.30 2.73 -29.03
N LYS A 27 4.13 1.73 -28.14
CA LYS A 27 4.05 0.33 -28.55
C LYS A 27 2.90 0.08 -29.52
N GLN A 28 1.72 0.68 -29.29
CA GLN A 28 0.59 0.56 -30.22
C GLN A 28 0.81 1.26 -31.57
N LYS A 29 1.57 2.36 -31.61
CA LYS A 29 1.96 3.02 -32.87
C LYS A 29 2.95 2.16 -33.65
N GLN A 30 3.98 1.62 -33.01
CA GLN A 30 4.94 0.70 -33.64
C GLN A 30 4.24 -0.56 -34.17
N GLU A 31 3.35 -1.17 -33.40
CA GLU A 31 2.64 -2.39 -33.82
C GLU A 31 1.68 -2.12 -35.01
N LYS A 32 1.15 -0.89 -35.13
CA LYS A 32 0.35 -0.47 -36.30
C LYS A 32 1.22 -0.22 -37.52
N GLU A 33 2.40 0.39 -37.35
CA GLU A 33 3.35 0.60 -38.44
C GLU A 33 3.89 -0.73 -38.98
N GLU A 34 4.25 -1.67 -38.11
CA GLU A 34 4.68 -3.01 -38.53
C GLU A 34 3.58 -3.76 -39.29
N LYS A 35 2.33 -3.72 -38.80
CA LYS A 35 1.18 -4.32 -39.50
C LYS A 35 0.90 -3.63 -40.84
N ALA A 36 1.11 -2.33 -40.96
CA ALA A 36 0.97 -1.60 -42.21
C ALA A 36 2.06 -1.99 -43.21
N VAL A 37 3.32 -2.09 -42.78
CA VAL A 37 4.46 -2.53 -43.58
C VAL A 37 4.27 -3.98 -44.06
N GLU A 38 3.78 -4.86 -43.19
CA GLU A 38 3.51 -6.26 -43.55
C GLU A 38 2.37 -6.37 -44.59
N LYS A 39 1.36 -5.50 -44.50
CA LYS A 39 0.25 -5.42 -45.46
C LYS A 39 0.72 -4.94 -46.84
N ILE A 40 1.59 -3.93 -46.87
CA ILE A 40 2.23 -3.43 -48.10
C ILE A 40 3.10 -4.53 -48.74
N LYS A 41 3.89 -5.27 -47.94
CA LYS A 41 4.68 -6.42 -48.42
C LYS A 41 3.78 -7.52 -49.01
N LYS A 42 2.66 -7.86 -48.35
CA LYS A 42 1.70 -8.86 -48.84
C LYS A 42 1.00 -8.43 -50.13
N GLU A 43 0.72 -7.13 -50.32
CA GLU A 43 0.16 -6.59 -51.57
C GLU A 43 1.18 -6.54 -52.71
N ALA A 44 2.45 -6.23 -52.43
CA ALA A 44 3.54 -6.28 -53.41
C ALA A 44 3.77 -7.70 -53.95
N VAL A 45 3.69 -8.72 -53.09
CA VAL A 45 3.79 -10.14 -53.48
C VAL A 45 2.58 -10.61 -54.29
N LYS A 46 1.39 -10.06 -54.06
CA LYS A 46 0.21 -10.33 -54.91
C LYS A 46 0.31 -9.65 -56.29
N LYS A 47 0.93 -8.47 -56.39
CA LYS A 47 1.18 -7.79 -57.68
C LYS A 47 2.26 -8.48 -58.52
N SER A 48 3.27 -9.08 -57.92
CA SER A 48 4.32 -9.83 -58.66
C SER A 48 3.83 -11.17 -59.23
N LYS A 49 2.88 -11.85 -58.58
CA LYS A 49 2.26 -13.08 -59.11
C LYS A 49 1.33 -12.84 -60.33
N LYS A 50 0.74 -11.64 -60.48
CA LYS A 50 -0.09 -11.30 -61.66
C LYS A 50 0.70 -10.96 -62.93
N LYS A 51 2.02 -10.72 -62.84
CA LYS A 51 2.88 -10.42 -64.01
C LYS A 51 3.56 -11.64 -64.66
N LYS A 52 3.43 -12.85 -64.09
CA LYS A 52 4.09 -14.07 -64.60
C LYS A 52 3.24 -14.98 -65.50
N VAL A 53 2.00 -14.60 -65.83
CA VAL A 53 1.15 -15.32 -66.80
C VAL A 53 0.99 -14.47 -68.07
N LYS A 54 2.07 -14.32 -68.84
CA LYS A 54 2.07 -13.95 -70.28
C LYS A 54 3.52 -13.89 -70.79
N LYS A 55 4.10 -15.05 -71.13
CA LYS A 55 5.10 -15.24 -72.19
C LYS A 55 5.60 -16.70 -72.24
N LYS A 56 5.27 -17.37 -73.35
CA LYS A 56 5.98 -18.48 -74.06
C LYS A 56 6.24 -19.80 -73.30
N ALA A 57 6.30 -20.99 -73.89
CA ALA A 57 5.89 -21.59 -75.18
C ALA A 57 6.15 -23.12 -75.07
N SER A 58 5.56 -23.90 -75.99
CA SER A 58 5.84 -25.28 -76.49
C SER A 58 7.19 -25.97 -76.09
N SER A 59 7.39 -27.30 -76.04
CA SER A 59 6.81 -28.50 -76.68
C SER A 59 7.45 -29.79 -76.13
N LYS A 60 6.70 -30.92 -76.21
CA LYS A 60 7.11 -32.35 -76.36
C LYS A 60 7.93 -33.02 -75.23
N LYS A 61 7.83 -34.33 -74.91
CA LYS A 61 6.91 -35.47 -75.14
C LYS A 61 7.56 -36.65 -74.39
N GLU A 62 6.83 -37.42 -73.57
CA GLU A 62 6.91 -38.90 -73.45
C GLU A 62 6.05 -39.47 -72.31
N LYS A 63 5.55 -40.69 -72.55
CA LYS A 63 4.72 -41.60 -71.73
C LYS A 63 5.58 -42.85 -71.43
N PRO A 64 5.24 -43.81 -70.53
CA PRO A 64 3.89 -44.34 -70.30
C PRO A 64 3.52 -44.70 -68.83
N SER A 65 2.29 -45.19 -68.67
CA SER A 65 1.58 -45.69 -67.46
C SER A 65 1.88 -47.20 -67.22
N PRO A 66 1.46 -47.87 -66.11
CA PRO A 66 0.07 -48.38 -65.97
C PRO A 66 -0.54 -48.52 -64.54
N LYS A 67 -1.89 -48.38 -64.46
CA LYS A 67 -2.91 -49.09 -63.60
C LYS A 67 -2.91 -48.82 -62.06
N GLU A 68 -4.02 -48.80 -61.31
CA GLU A 68 -5.29 -49.56 -61.39
C GLU A 68 -6.49 -48.94 -60.61
N LYS A 69 -7.70 -49.51 -60.86
CA LYS A 69 -9.11 -49.21 -60.50
C LYS A 69 -9.41 -49.20 -58.96
N LYS A 70 -10.51 -48.66 -58.39
CA LYS A 70 -11.96 -48.89 -58.61
C LYS A 70 -12.86 -47.83 -57.90
N LYS A 71 -14.05 -47.59 -58.47
CA LYS A 71 -15.30 -47.00 -57.91
C LYS A 71 -16.22 -48.18 -57.46
N PRO A 72 -17.43 -48.05 -56.82
CA PRO A 72 -18.49 -47.03 -57.08
C PRO A 72 -19.53 -46.65 -55.97
N LYS A 73 -20.29 -45.54 -56.22
CA LYS A 73 -21.75 -45.23 -56.03
C LYS A 73 -22.41 -45.34 -54.61
N GLU A 74 -23.33 -44.48 -54.13
CA GLU A 74 -24.70 -44.03 -54.57
C GLU A 74 -25.10 -42.72 -53.80
N LYS A 75 -25.68 -41.63 -54.37
CA LYS A 75 -27.10 -41.23 -54.64
C LYS A 75 -28.06 -41.38 -53.43
N ASP A 76 -28.86 -40.41 -52.96
CA ASP A 76 -29.90 -39.53 -53.57
C ASP A 76 -29.97 -38.14 -52.85
N LYS A 77 -30.27 -36.94 -53.40
CA LYS A 77 -31.36 -36.33 -54.23
C LYS A 77 -32.67 -35.92 -53.51
N LYS A 78 -32.86 -34.58 -53.40
CA LYS A 78 -34.08 -33.70 -53.58
C LYS A 78 -34.08 -32.56 -52.53
N ALA A 79 -34.52 -31.33 -52.77
CA ALA A 79 -34.92 -30.53 -53.94
C ALA A 79 -34.97 -29.05 -53.48
N GLU A 80 -34.96 -28.13 -54.45
CA GLU A 80 -34.88 -26.67 -54.35
C GLU A 80 -36.12 -25.98 -53.73
N VAL A 81 -35.90 -24.78 -53.14
CA VAL A 81 -36.72 -23.58 -53.41
C VAL A 81 -35.82 -22.34 -53.39
N GLU A 82 -35.69 -21.67 -54.54
CA GLU A 82 -35.15 -20.31 -54.66
C GLU A 82 -36.16 -19.25 -54.18
N LYS A 83 -35.69 -18.20 -53.50
CA LYS A 83 -36.25 -16.85 -53.61
C LYS A 83 -35.18 -15.79 -53.36
N LYS A 84 -34.82 -15.06 -54.41
CA LYS A 84 -34.00 -13.83 -54.39
C LYS A 84 -34.70 -12.74 -53.58
N THR A 85 -33.98 -11.94 -52.79
CA THR A 85 -33.99 -10.45 -52.89
C THR A 85 -33.01 -9.75 -51.92
N LYS A 86 -32.18 -8.90 -52.54
CA LYS A 86 -31.50 -7.66 -52.11
C LYS A 86 -30.32 -7.71 -51.11
N PRO A 87 -29.19 -7.01 -51.43
CA PRO A 87 -28.04 -6.88 -50.54
C PRO A 87 -28.32 -5.86 -49.43
N LYS A 88 -28.07 -6.25 -48.17
CA LYS A 88 -27.97 -5.29 -47.07
C LYS A 88 -26.62 -4.59 -47.13
N GLU A 89 -26.70 -3.26 -47.13
CA GLU A 89 -25.60 -2.30 -47.12
C GLU A 89 -24.59 -2.54 -45.99
N PRO A 90 -23.36 -2.01 -46.12
CA PRO A 90 -22.32 -2.15 -45.10
C PRO A 90 -22.75 -1.45 -43.82
N ILE A 91 -22.71 -2.17 -42.70
CA ILE A 91 -22.87 -1.59 -41.37
C ILE A 91 -21.68 -0.64 -41.14
N GLU A 92 -21.95 0.67 -41.11
CA GLU A 92 -20.98 1.70 -40.76
C GLU A 92 -20.42 1.52 -39.33
N PRO A 93 -19.16 1.93 -39.09
CA PRO A 93 -18.41 1.62 -37.88
C PRO A 93 -18.78 2.53 -36.69
N GLY A 94 -20.01 2.42 -36.17
CA GLY A 94 -20.45 3.14 -34.95
C GLY A 94 -20.02 2.51 -33.61
N LYS A 95 -19.48 1.28 -33.61
CA LYS A 95 -19.17 0.52 -32.37
C LYS A 95 -17.73 0.65 -31.87
N LYS A 96 -16.92 1.55 -32.43
CA LYS A 96 -15.52 1.74 -31.97
C LYS A 96 -15.44 2.47 -30.62
N GLY A 97 -16.37 3.36 -30.30
CA GLY A 97 -16.32 4.18 -29.07
C GLY A 97 -16.62 3.41 -27.78
N PHE A 98 -17.64 2.54 -27.79
CA PHE A 98 -18.04 1.77 -26.61
C PHE A 98 -17.07 0.64 -26.29
N PHE A 99 -16.62 -0.10 -27.31
CA PHE A 99 -15.61 -1.15 -27.15
C PHE A 99 -14.24 -0.59 -26.75
N LYS A 100 -13.86 0.60 -27.24
CA LYS A 100 -12.62 1.27 -26.81
C LYS A 100 -12.72 1.71 -25.34
N LYS A 101 -13.84 2.30 -24.90
CA LYS A 101 -14.08 2.65 -23.49
C LYS A 101 -14.06 1.44 -22.54
N ILE A 102 -14.55 0.28 -22.98
CA ILE A 102 -14.48 -0.98 -22.21
C ILE A 102 -13.07 -1.56 -22.20
N LYS A 103 -12.38 -1.56 -23.35
CA LYS A 103 -11.00 -2.04 -23.47
C LYS A 103 -10.03 -1.20 -22.62
N ASP A 104 -10.22 0.11 -22.59
CA ASP A 104 -9.45 1.04 -21.74
C ASP A 104 -9.78 0.87 -20.25
N LYS A 105 -10.95 0.32 -19.89
CA LYS A 105 -11.28 -0.07 -18.51
C LYS A 105 -10.63 -1.39 -18.08
N ILE A 106 -10.39 -2.32 -19.02
CA ILE A 106 -9.87 -3.67 -18.74
C ILE A 106 -8.35 -3.75 -18.98
N GLN A 107 -7.72 -2.69 -19.48
CA GLN A 107 -6.28 -2.69 -19.74
C GLN A 107 -5.50 -2.92 -18.45
N LYS A 108 -4.79 -4.05 -18.40
CA LYS A 108 -3.85 -4.38 -17.34
C LYS A 108 -2.46 -3.85 -17.64
N VAL A 109 -1.73 -3.53 -16.59
CA VAL A 109 -0.41 -2.93 -16.58
C VAL A 109 0.42 -3.65 -15.53
N LYS A 110 1.65 -4.04 -15.88
CA LYS A 110 2.58 -4.71 -14.95
C LYS A 110 3.71 -3.76 -14.62
N ILE A 111 3.93 -3.44 -13.35
CA ILE A 111 5.04 -2.59 -12.90
C ILE A 111 6.33 -3.41 -12.95
N THR A 112 7.33 -2.93 -13.69
CA THR A 112 8.64 -3.59 -13.76
C THR A 112 9.53 -3.11 -12.61
N GLU A 113 10.68 -3.75 -12.47
CA GLU A 113 11.66 -3.35 -11.47
C GLU A 113 12.27 -1.98 -11.82
N GLU A 114 12.59 -1.75 -13.09
CA GLU A 114 13.10 -0.46 -13.56
C GLU A 114 12.08 0.67 -13.37
N ASP A 115 10.79 0.39 -13.62
CA ASP A 115 9.71 1.35 -13.34
C ASP A 115 9.69 1.76 -11.86
N PHE A 116 9.90 0.81 -10.95
CA PHE A 116 9.87 1.07 -9.52
C PHE A 116 11.12 1.85 -9.07
N GLU A 117 12.30 1.48 -9.56
CA GLU A 117 13.57 2.10 -9.13
C GLU A 117 13.71 3.57 -9.53
N ILE A 118 13.10 4.00 -10.64
CA ILE A 118 13.07 5.42 -11.04
C ILE A 118 12.45 6.33 -9.97
N TYR A 119 11.66 5.73 -9.09
CA TYR A 119 10.67 6.39 -8.28
C TYR A 119 10.80 6.01 -6.79
N SER A 120 11.56 4.96 -6.47
CA SER A 120 11.83 4.47 -5.11
C SER A 120 12.62 5.51 -4.30
N GLU A 121 13.67 6.10 -4.89
CA GLU A 121 14.50 7.13 -4.26
C GLU A 121 13.70 8.41 -3.91
N GLU A 122 12.80 8.86 -4.79
CA GLU A 122 11.92 10.02 -4.53
C GLU A 122 10.98 9.74 -3.34
N LEU A 123 10.50 8.49 -3.22
CA LEU A 123 9.63 8.07 -2.11
C LEU A 123 10.40 7.95 -0.80
N GLU A 124 11.62 7.41 -0.83
CA GLU A 124 12.49 7.32 0.35
C GLU A 124 12.81 8.71 0.90
N MET A 125 13.27 9.62 0.04
CA MET A 125 13.54 11.01 0.42
C MET A 125 12.29 11.68 1.00
N LEU A 126 11.12 11.40 0.43
CA LEU A 126 9.86 11.91 0.95
C LEU A 126 9.51 11.36 2.35
N LEU A 127 9.82 10.10 2.64
CA LEU A 127 9.64 9.51 3.97
C LEU A 127 10.57 10.18 4.98
N LEU A 128 11.84 10.38 4.61
CA LEU A 128 12.84 11.07 5.44
C LEU A 128 12.42 12.53 5.73
N GLU A 129 11.97 13.27 4.71
CA GLU A 129 11.41 14.63 4.84
C GLU A 129 10.23 14.71 5.82
N ASN A 130 9.54 13.59 6.06
CA ASN A 130 8.39 13.48 6.97
C ASN A 130 8.73 12.74 8.28
N ASN A 131 10.00 12.81 8.71
CA ASN A 131 10.48 12.28 10.00
C ASN A 131 10.33 10.76 10.16
N VAL A 132 10.28 10.01 9.06
CA VAL A 132 10.41 8.55 9.11
C VAL A 132 11.88 8.21 9.22
N ALA A 133 12.26 7.37 10.17
CA ALA A 133 13.64 6.92 10.32
C ALA A 133 14.09 6.13 9.08
N LEU A 134 15.36 6.30 8.67
CA LEU A 134 15.93 5.66 7.46
C LEU A 134 15.62 4.16 7.38
N LYS A 135 15.91 3.41 8.46
CA LYS A 135 15.63 1.96 8.52
C LYS A 135 14.17 1.61 8.28
N VAL A 136 13.24 2.47 8.71
CA VAL A 136 11.79 2.28 8.50
C VAL A 136 11.43 2.64 7.06
N ALA A 137 12.01 3.70 6.51
CA ALA A 137 11.81 4.08 5.12
C ALA A 137 12.29 2.98 4.16
N GLU A 138 13.52 2.48 4.33
CA GLU A 138 14.09 1.37 3.58
C GLU A 138 13.19 0.12 3.64
N LYS A 139 12.68 -0.21 4.84
CA LYS A 139 11.73 -1.32 5.02
C LYS A 139 10.44 -1.10 4.22
N ILE A 140 9.86 0.10 4.29
CA ILE A 140 8.65 0.44 3.54
C ILE A 140 8.87 0.30 2.03
N ILE A 141 9.98 0.83 1.50
CA ILE A 141 10.31 0.75 0.06
C ILE A 141 10.46 -0.71 -0.38
N LYS A 142 11.19 -1.52 0.40
CA LYS A 142 11.40 -2.93 0.11
C LYS A 142 10.08 -3.70 0.06
N GLU A 143 9.23 -3.57 1.08
CA GLU A 143 7.94 -4.28 1.11
C GLU A 143 6.99 -3.77 0.01
N LEU A 144 7.05 -2.49 -0.33
CA LEU A 144 6.25 -1.92 -1.42
C LEU A 144 6.68 -2.49 -2.77
N LYS A 145 7.99 -2.65 -2.99
CA LYS A 145 8.55 -3.30 -4.18
C LYS A 145 8.00 -4.72 -4.32
N GLU A 146 8.07 -5.51 -3.25
CA GLU A 146 7.62 -6.90 -3.22
C GLU A 146 6.11 -7.06 -3.52
N ARG A 147 5.26 -6.12 -3.08
CA ARG A 147 3.80 -6.18 -3.29
C ARG A 147 3.36 -5.76 -4.70
N ILE A 148 4.16 -4.96 -5.40
CA ILE A 148 3.71 -4.20 -6.58
C ILE A 148 4.46 -4.60 -7.84
N VAL A 149 5.78 -4.81 -7.75
CA VAL A 149 6.57 -5.24 -8.90
C VAL A 149 6.12 -6.61 -9.33
N GLY A 150 5.88 -6.77 -10.63
CA GLY A 150 5.42 -8.03 -11.20
C GLY A 150 3.92 -8.28 -11.13
N LYS A 151 3.15 -7.51 -10.34
CA LYS A 151 1.70 -7.63 -10.24
C LYS A 151 1.01 -7.04 -11.47
N GLU A 152 0.05 -7.76 -12.04
CA GLU A 152 -0.82 -7.22 -13.08
C GLU A 152 -1.95 -6.40 -12.44
N LEU A 153 -1.93 -5.09 -12.68
CA LEU A 153 -2.90 -4.13 -12.13
C LEU A 153 -3.77 -3.57 -13.23
N LEU A 154 -5.04 -3.29 -12.94
CA LEU A 154 -5.87 -2.51 -13.86
C LEU A 154 -5.32 -1.08 -13.94
N LYS A 155 -5.11 -0.58 -15.17
CA LYS A 155 -4.50 0.73 -15.42
C LYS A 155 -5.12 1.87 -14.60
N LYS A 156 -6.45 1.83 -14.41
CA LYS A 156 -7.23 2.83 -13.67
C LYS A 156 -7.09 2.73 -12.16
N GLU A 157 -6.59 1.60 -11.67
CA GLU A 157 -6.51 1.26 -10.24
C GLU A 157 -5.06 1.25 -9.74
N VAL A 158 -4.07 1.40 -10.62
CA VAL A 158 -2.64 1.42 -10.24
C VAL A 158 -2.38 2.39 -9.08
N GLU A 159 -2.88 3.62 -9.15
CA GLU A 159 -2.71 4.60 -8.06
C GLU A 159 -3.37 4.15 -6.75
N PHE A 160 -4.53 3.50 -6.84
CA PHE A 160 -5.25 2.99 -5.67
C PHE A 160 -4.48 1.83 -5.03
N GLU A 161 -4.09 0.85 -5.85
CA GLU A 161 -3.36 -0.35 -5.43
C GLU A 161 -2.03 -0.01 -4.75
N ILE A 162 -1.27 0.95 -5.28
CA ILE A 162 -0.03 1.38 -4.64
C ILE A 162 -0.30 2.05 -3.29
N LYS A 163 -1.32 2.93 -3.21
CA LYS A 163 -1.68 3.59 -1.94
C LYS A 163 -2.19 2.60 -0.91
N ASP A 164 -2.96 1.61 -1.33
CA ASP A 164 -3.50 0.58 -0.45
C ASP A 164 -2.38 -0.31 0.09
N ALA A 165 -1.50 -0.81 -0.79
CA ALA A 165 -0.32 -1.56 -0.39
C ALA A 165 0.56 -0.77 0.61
N PHE A 166 0.84 0.51 0.33
CA PHE A 166 1.60 1.38 1.23
C PHE A 166 0.91 1.58 2.59
N LYS A 167 -0.42 1.72 2.60
CA LYS A 167 -1.20 1.86 3.83
C LYS A 167 -1.15 0.58 4.68
N GLU A 168 -1.27 -0.58 4.05
CA GLU A 168 -1.17 -1.86 4.75
C GLU A 168 0.23 -2.09 5.32
N ILE A 169 1.30 -1.78 4.56
CA ILE A 169 2.68 -1.80 5.07
C ILE A 169 2.83 -0.92 6.32
N ILE A 170 2.31 0.30 6.30
CA ILE A 170 2.37 1.20 7.46
C ILE A 170 1.62 0.58 8.66
N LYS A 171 0.43 0.01 8.44
CA LYS A 171 -0.32 -0.64 9.53
C LYS A 171 0.43 -1.83 10.12
N GLU A 172 1.09 -2.62 9.29
CA GLU A 172 1.89 -3.77 9.74
C GLU A 172 3.15 -3.34 10.51
N ILE A 173 3.71 -2.18 10.18
CA ILE A 173 4.83 -1.58 10.93
C ILE A 173 4.36 -1.00 12.27
N LEU A 174 3.15 -0.42 12.31
CA LEU A 174 2.60 0.16 13.53
C LEU A 174 2.12 -0.93 14.48
N ILE A 175 2.51 -0.84 15.74
CA ILE A 175 1.99 -1.72 16.79
C ILE A 175 0.54 -1.35 17.12
N GLU A 176 -0.24 -2.35 17.55
CA GLU A 176 -1.58 -2.09 18.09
C GLU A 176 -1.51 -1.14 19.30
N PRO A 177 -2.43 -0.17 19.40
CA PRO A 177 -2.44 0.75 20.53
C PRO A 177 -2.63 0.00 21.84
N PHE A 178 -1.72 0.24 22.79
CA PHE A 178 -1.83 -0.32 24.13
C PHE A 178 -2.98 0.34 24.91
N ASN A 179 -3.99 -0.44 25.30
CA ASN A 179 -5.12 0.06 26.10
C ASN A 179 -4.78 0.05 27.59
N LEU A 180 -4.12 1.11 28.06
CA LEU A 180 -3.71 1.26 29.45
C LEU A 180 -4.90 1.22 30.43
N ILE A 181 -6.03 1.86 30.09
CA ILE A 181 -7.21 1.95 30.96
C ILE A 181 -7.81 0.56 31.22
N GLU A 182 -7.94 -0.25 30.17
CA GLU A 182 -8.42 -1.62 30.29
C GLU A 182 -7.49 -2.44 31.18
N LYS A 183 -6.16 -2.36 30.97
CA LYS A 183 -5.20 -3.08 31.80
C LYS A 183 -5.26 -2.69 33.28
N ILE A 184 -5.47 -1.41 33.58
CA ILE A 184 -5.67 -0.94 34.96
C ILE A 184 -6.97 -1.53 35.56
N LYS A 185 -8.07 -1.52 34.80
CA LYS A 185 -9.35 -2.12 35.24
C LYS A 185 -9.22 -3.62 35.50
N GLU A 186 -8.60 -4.35 34.56
CA GLU A 186 -8.39 -5.79 34.68
C GLU A 186 -7.60 -6.14 35.94
N LYS A 187 -6.47 -5.47 36.16
CA LYS A 187 -5.61 -5.73 37.32
C LYS A 187 -6.30 -5.37 38.63
N SER A 188 -6.95 -4.20 38.69
CA SER A 188 -7.65 -3.77 39.90
C SER A 188 -8.83 -4.68 40.26
N GLN A 189 -9.53 -5.27 39.28
CA GLN A 189 -10.69 -6.13 39.53
C GLN A 189 -10.30 -7.59 39.84
N LYS A 190 -9.29 -8.13 39.14
CA LYS A 190 -8.91 -9.54 39.25
C LYS A 190 -7.97 -9.79 40.43
N GLU A 191 -6.99 -8.91 40.62
CA GLU A 191 -5.86 -9.14 41.55
C GLU A 191 -6.01 -8.32 42.85
N LYS A 192 -6.92 -7.34 42.87
CA LYS A 192 -7.04 -6.33 43.95
C LYS A 192 -5.72 -5.60 44.25
N GLU A 193 -4.86 -5.49 43.23
CA GLU A 193 -3.58 -4.78 43.30
C GLU A 193 -3.59 -3.52 42.43
N PRO A 194 -2.81 -2.49 42.80
CA PRO A 194 -2.61 -1.33 41.94
C PRO A 194 -1.84 -1.71 40.67
N TYR A 195 -2.21 -1.10 39.56
CA TYR A 195 -1.43 -1.17 38.32
C TYR A 195 -0.31 -0.13 38.35
N VAL A 196 0.94 -0.59 38.22
CA VAL A 196 2.13 0.28 38.31
C VAL A 196 2.57 0.71 36.91
N VAL A 197 2.69 2.02 36.69
CA VAL A 197 3.13 2.62 35.43
C VAL A 197 4.38 3.45 35.67
N LEU A 198 5.50 3.03 35.07
CA LEU A 198 6.78 3.73 35.12
C LEU A 198 6.98 4.59 33.87
N PHE A 199 7.21 5.88 34.04
CA PHE A 199 7.42 6.81 32.93
C PHE A 199 8.91 7.06 32.72
N CYS A 200 9.48 6.43 31.70
CA CYS A 200 10.88 6.59 31.32
C CYS A 200 11.03 7.45 30.05
N GLY A 201 12.20 8.05 29.86
CA GLY A 201 12.54 8.84 28.69
C GLY A 201 13.39 10.05 29.03
N VAL A 202 13.99 10.68 28.03
CA VAL A 202 14.97 11.76 28.22
C VAL A 202 14.34 13.03 28.81
N ASN A 203 15.17 13.96 29.29
CA ASN A 203 14.68 15.25 29.78
C ASN A 203 13.96 16.04 28.68
N GLY A 204 12.87 16.72 29.05
CA GLY A 204 12.12 17.58 28.12
C GLY A 204 11.10 16.89 27.21
N THR A 205 10.98 15.56 27.22
CA THR A 205 9.99 14.83 26.39
C THR A 205 8.55 14.87 26.91
N GLY A 206 8.32 15.50 28.07
CA GLY A 206 6.98 15.71 28.63
C GLY A 206 6.46 14.61 29.55
N LYS A 207 7.34 13.85 30.23
CA LYS A 207 6.98 12.77 31.18
C LYS A 207 6.00 13.23 32.27
N THR A 208 6.40 14.18 33.10
CA THR A 208 5.58 14.74 34.19
C THR A 208 4.22 15.26 33.71
N THR A 209 4.20 15.98 32.59
CA THR A 209 2.96 16.48 31.99
C THR A 209 2.07 15.35 31.46
N THR A 210 2.67 14.29 30.93
CA THR A 210 1.94 13.10 30.43
C THR A 210 1.33 12.31 31.59
N ILE A 211 2.05 12.19 32.71
CA ILE A 211 1.50 11.63 33.97
C ILE A 211 0.24 12.37 34.39
N ALA A 212 0.29 13.71 34.42
CA ALA A 212 -0.88 14.52 34.76
C ALA A 212 -2.07 14.32 33.80
N LYS A 213 -1.81 14.18 32.48
CA LYS A 213 -2.84 13.89 31.48
C LYS A 213 -3.47 12.51 31.68
N ILE A 214 -2.65 11.49 31.93
CA ILE A 214 -3.12 10.13 32.19
C ILE A 214 -3.94 10.09 33.49
N ALA A 215 -3.50 10.79 34.54
CA ALA A 215 -4.24 10.91 35.78
C ALA A 215 -5.62 11.54 35.60
N GLN A 216 -5.70 12.60 34.78
CA GLN A 216 -6.99 13.21 34.42
C GLN A 216 -7.88 12.23 33.66
N GLU A 217 -7.33 11.46 32.72
CA GLU A 217 -8.10 10.43 32.01
C GLU A 217 -8.58 9.32 32.95
N LEU A 218 -7.73 8.83 33.86
CA LEU A 218 -8.13 7.87 34.88
C LEU A 218 -9.29 8.39 35.74
N LYS A 219 -9.21 9.65 36.17
CA LYS A 219 -10.28 10.31 36.93
C LYS A 219 -11.58 10.38 36.13
N ASN A 220 -11.52 10.70 34.83
CA ASN A 220 -12.70 10.70 33.95
C ASN A 220 -13.33 9.30 33.83
N GLN A 221 -12.53 8.24 33.99
CA GLN A 221 -12.95 6.85 33.97
C GLN A 221 -13.32 6.31 35.37
N ASN A 222 -13.42 7.17 36.39
CA ASN A 222 -13.64 6.82 37.79
C ASN A 222 -12.58 5.86 38.38
N LEU A 223 -11.34 5.97 37.91
CA LEU A 223 -10.18 5.24 38.42
C LEU A 223 -9.30 6.18 39.26
N SER A 224 -8.92 5.72 40.45
CA SER A 224 -8.02 6.43 41.35
C SER A 224 -6.55 6.19 40.98
N CYS A 225 -5.71 7.19 41.24
CA CYS A 225 -4.27 7.04 41.10
C CYS A 225 -3.50 7.80 42.18
N VAL A 226 -2.23 7.44 42.35
CA VAL A 226 -1.25 8.15 43.17
C VAL A 226 0.00 8.43 42.34
N PHE A 227 0.65 9.56 42.58
CA PHE A 227 1.92 9.89 41.92
C PHE A 227 3.11 9.53 42.81
N ALA A 228 4.17 9.00 42.20
CA ALA A 228 5.47 8.86 42.83
C ALA A 228 6.45 9.85 42.19
N ALA A 229 6.97 10.79 42.97
CA ALA A 229 7.93 11.81 42.53
C ALA A 229 9.37 11.25 42.53
N ALA A 230 9.62 10.24 41.70
CA ALA A 230 10.90 9.53 41.65
C ALA A 230 11.96 10.23 40.76
N ASP A 231 11.67 11.39 40.15
CA ASP A 231 12.70 12.31 39.62
C ASP A 231 13.31 13.10 40.79
N THR A 232 14.03 12.40 41.68
CA THR A 232 14.65 12.97 42.89
C THR A 232 15.90 13.79 42.59
N PHE A 233 16.42 13.73 41.36
CA PHE A 233 17.62 14.45 40.94
C PHE A 233 17.36 15.92 40.60
N ARG A 234 16.11 16.33 40.44
CA ARG A 234 15.75 17.69 40.07
C ARG A 234 14.71 18.20 41.04
N ALA A 235 15.10 19.07 41.97
CA ALA A 235 14.18 19.63 42.97
C ALA A 235 12.95 20.27 42.31
N ALA A 236 13.14 20.97 41.18
CA ALA A 236 12.07 21.55 40.41
C ALA A 236 11.10 20.51 39.79
N SER A 237 11.56 19.28 39.49
CA SER A 237 10.69 18.20 39.00
C SER A 237 9.74 17.72 40.11
N ILE A 238 10.23 17.58 41.35
CA ILE A 238 9.40 17.24 42.51
C ILE A 238 8.30 18.29 42.72
N GLU A 239 8.66 19.58 42.70
CA GLU A 239 7.68 20.66 42.84
C GLU A 239 6.69 20.72 41.66
N GLN A 240 7.16 20.41 40.44
CA GLN A 240 6.30 20.34 39.26
C GLN A 240 5.22 19.25 39.40
N ILE A 241 5.59 18.03 39.80
CA ILE A 241 4.62 16.95 39.96
C ILE A 241 3.70 17.18 41.16
N LYS A 242 4.19 17.79 42.24
CA LYS A 242 3.33 18.24 43.36
C LYS A 242 2.26 19.21 42.90
N LYS A 243 2.62 20.24 42.13
CA LYS A 243 1.67 21.20 41.58
C LYS A 243 0.62 20.57 40.66
N HIS A 244 0.99 19.53 39.91
CA HIS A 244 0.02 18.74 39.13
C HIS A 244 -0.90 17.92 40.04
N GLY A 245 -0.35 17.28 41.08
CA GLY A 245 -1.11 16.55 42.09
C GLY A 245 -2.16 17.43 42.77
N GLU A 246 -1.76 18.61 43.25
CA GLU A 246 -2.65 19.61 43.86
C GLU A 246 -3.80 19.99 42.92
N LYS A 247 -3.49 20.35 41.67
CA LYS A 247 -4.51 20.75 40.68
C LYS A 247 -5.50 19.63 40.36
N LEU A 248 -5.06 18.37 40.36
CA LEU A 248 -5.88 17.22 40.03
C LEU A 248 -6.56 16.59 41.25
N ASN A 249 -6.20 17.04 42.46
CA ASN A 249 -6.51 16.41 43.73
C ASN A 249 -6.04 14.94 43.77
N VAL A 250 -4.78 14.72 43.40
CA VAL A 250 -4.10 13.42 43.41
C VAL A 250 -2.98 13.44 44.43
N LYS A 251 -2.92 12.41 45.28
CA LYS A 251 -1.85 12.27 46.28
C LYS A 251 -0.51 12.11 45.56
N VAL A 252 0.50 12.81 46.07
CA VAL A 252 1.89 12.70 45.62
C VAL A 252 2.73 12.15 46.77
N ILE A 253 3.45 11.06 46.51
CA ILE A 253 4.47 10.50 47.38
C ILE A 253 5.81 11.02 46.87
N ALA A 254 6.53 11.70 47.74
CA ALA A 254 7.79 12.36 47.43
C ALA A 254 8.69 12.34 48.66
N HIS A 255 9.98 12.10 48.44
CA HIS A 255 11.02 12.26 49.45
C HIS A 255 11.82 13.54 49.16
N ASP A 256 12.85 13.78 49.96
CA ASP A 256 13.75 14.91 49.78
C ASP A 256 14.57 14.78 48.48
N TYR A 257 15.04 15.93 48.00
CA TYR A 257 15.95 15.99 46.86
C TYR A 257 17.19 15.10 47.10
N GLY A 258 17.57 14.33 46.09
CA GLY A 258 18.70 13.39 46.16
C GLY A 258 18.38 12.05 46.85
N SER A 259 17.15 11.83 47.31
CA SER A 259 16.72 10.54 47.85
C SER A 259 16.73 9.43 46.78
N ASP A 260 16.75 8.17 47.23
CA ASP A 260 16.64 7.03 46.33
C ASP A 260 15.28 7.00 45.60
N PRO A 261 15.26 7.09 44.25
CA PRO A 261 14.04 6.96 43.45
C PRO A 261 13.27 5.67 43.70
N ALA A 262 13.97 4.55 43.95
CA ALA A 262 13.32 3.26 44.15
C ALA A 262 12.54 3.23 45.46
N ALA A 263 13.07 3.84 46.53
CA ALA A 263 12.34 4.03 47.79
C ALA A 263 11.05 4.84 47.60
N VAL A 264 11.08 5.94 46.84
CA VAL A 264 9.87 6.74 46.56
C VAL A 264 8.82 5.91 45.82
N ALA A 265 9.24 5.10 44.84
CA ALA A 265 8.34 4.22 44.11
C ALA A 265 7.76 3.12 45.00
N TYR A 266 8.58 2.52 45.86
CA TYR A 266 8.16 1.50 46.82
C TYR A 266 7.06 2.03 47.76
N ASP A 267 7.29 3.19 48.37
CA ASP A 267 6.34 3.81 49.30
C ASP A 267 5.03 4.21 48.59
N ALA A 268 5.10 4.61 47.32
CA ALA A 268 3.90 4.89 46.52
C ALA A 268 3.08 3.63 46.22
N ILE A 269 3.74 2.49 45.97
CA ILE A 269 3.09 1.21 45.74
C ILE A 269 2.43 0.71 47.03
N GLU A 270 3.14 0.76 48.16
CA GLU A 270 2.60 0.37 49.46
C GLU A 270 1.43 1.27 49.89
N TYR A 271 1.55 2.58 49.69
CA TYR A 271 0.44 3.51 49.89
C TYR A 271 -0.77 3.13 49.03
N ALA A 272 -0.57 2.84 47.74
CA ALA A 272 -1.66 2.48 46.84
C ALA A 272 -2.37 1.19 47.25
N LYS A 273 -1.61 0.14 47.63
CA LYS A 273 -2.17 -1.12 48.16
C LYS A 273 -3.01 -0.87 49.41
N ASN A 274 -2.47 -0.15 50.39
CA ASN A 274 -3.14 0.11 51.66
C ASN A 274 -4.40 0.98 51.52
N ASN A 275 -4.49 1.78 50.46
CA ASN A 275 -5.63 2.68 50.20
C ASN A 275 -6.53 2.21 49.05
N ASN A 276 -6.36 0.97 48.55
CA ASN A 276 -7.12 0.41 47.42
C ASN A 276 -7.15 1.33 46.18
N ILE A 277 -6.00 1.93 45.86
CA ILE A 277 -5.85 2.84 44.71
C ILE A 277 -5.62 2.02 43.43
N ASN A 278 -6.26 2.39 42.32
CA ASN A 278 -6.23 1.57 41.09
C ASN A 278 -4.86 1.63 40.37
N ALA A 279 -4.15 2.75 40.42
CA ALA A 279 -2.89 2.92 39.70
C ALA A 279 -1.82 3.74 40.44
N VAL A 280 -0.56 3.40 40.21
CA VAL A 280 0.62 4.18 40.65
C VAL A 280 1.31 4.72 39.42
N LEU A 281 1.47 6.03 39.32
CA LEU A 281 2.17 6.69 38.20
C LEU A 281 3.51 7.24 38.70
N ILE A 282 4.61 6.65 38.22
CA ILE A 282 5.96 6.93 38.69
C ILE A 282 6.68 7.83 37.69
N ASP A 283 7.05 9.03 38.10
CA ASP A 283 7.86 9.96 37.30
C ASP A 283 9.34 9.72 37.56
N THR A 284 10.14 9.46 36.53
CA THR A 284 11.58 9.22 36.68
C THR A 284 12.42 10.35 36.12
N ALA A 285 13.67 10.46 36.59
CA ALA A 285 14.67 11.31 35.94
C ALA A 285 14.90 10.89 34.47
N GLY A 286 15.13 11.85 33.58
CA GLY A 286 15.36 11.61 32.16
C GLY A 286 16.82 11.73 31.72
N ARG A 287 17.67 10.87 32.27
CA ARG A 287 19.12 10.87 32.02
C ARG A 287 19.47 10.04 30.78
N MET A 288 20.50 10.47 30.05
CA MET A 288 21.01 9.86 28.81
C MET A 288 22.48 9.45 28.90
N HIS A 289 23.09 9.62 30.09
CA HIS A 289 24.49 9.27 30.33
C HIS A 289 24.62 7.85 30.87
#